data_AF-A0A0W8DHZ8-F1
#
_entry.id   AF-A0A0W8DHZ8-F1
#
_cell.length_a   1.000
_cell.length_b   1.000
_cell.length_c   1.000
_cell.angle_alpha   90.00
_cell.angle_beta   90.00
_cell.angle_gamma   90.00
#
_symmetry.space_group_name_H-M   'P 1'
#
loop_
_entity.id
_entity.type
_entity.pdbx_description
1 polymer ?
#
loop_
_entity_poly.entity_id
_entity_poly.type
_entity_poly.pdbx_seq_one_letter_code
_entity_poly.pdbx_strand_id
1 'polypeptide(L)'
;MSKTLNVGLFGCGTVGAGVFDLLHSPVRRQKFAAMGVNALVSKICVQNLSKDRGLKHFSASETKFTSKYSDILEDKSINCIVELMGGVDDAKDVVFSAIKAGKHVITANKALVANFMPEIVQLLQDHPDVRFGYEAAVAGGIPIIHTLQNAYNSDTITEIAGIMNGTTNYMLSKMEAEGVAYDAVLKEAQDLGYAEANPSADVDGFDVQSKIAILAKLGFGGIVKPSDIPTVGISRVSSADFEYAKMMDSTIKLLGVAKQLKPADEKTGKPQEVTVYVSPVVVKRSNVIASISGATNLVNVRSDNLDSSAYVGRALVASHGQLGDERHHPVGTRRRPLDPFKASVPLTLQPDYEAHFYVRLTITDGLGVIRYVGQLAEESGVSIYSILQRRSSTVRTCSSSSLPRLRCCPRCARCARNSPHCPSCRRNRCTCRSCKCDRK
;
A
#
# COMPACT_ATOMS: atom_id res chain seq x y z
N MET A 1 -9.56 39.42 -13.86
CA MET A 1 -8.91 38.68 -14.96
C MET A 1 -8.32 37.42 -14.35
N SER A 2 -8.67 36.22 -14.85
CA SER A 2 -8.08 34.98 -14.35
C SER A 2 -6.59 34.99 -14.62
N LYS A 3 -5.77 34.75 -13.60
CA LYS A 3 -4.32 34.71 -13.73
C LYS A 3 -3.97 33.42 -14.49
N THR A 4 -3.36 33.55 -15.67
CA THR A 4 -2.93 32.38 -16.45
C THR A 4 -1.86 31.60 -15.69
N LEU A 5 -2.10 30.32 -15.49
CA LEU A 5 -1.16 29.34 -14.95
C LEU A 5 -0.26 28.88 -16.09
N ASN A 6 0.97 29.34 -16.07
CA ASN A 6 1.97 28.99 -17.06
C ASN A 6 2.85 27.89 -16.48
N VAL A 7 2.72 26.71 -17.05
CA VAL A 7 3.17 25.43 -16.50
C VAL A 7 4.45 24.98 -17.16
N GLY A 8 5.46 24.69 -16.34
CA GLY A 8 6.63 23.91 -16.70
C GLY A 8 6.44 22.46 -16.31
N LEU A 9 6.47 21.55 -17.28
CA LEU A 9 6.26 20.12 -17.06
C LEU A 9 7.60 19.38 -17.06
N PHE A 10 7.92 18.68 -15.98
CA PHE A 10 9.09 17.81 -15.87
C PHE A 10 8.66 16.36 -15.99
N GLY A 11 9.12 15.67 -17.03
CA GLY A 11 8.68 14.31 -17.34
C GLY A 11 7.41 14.30 -18.21
N CYS A 12 7.48 13.56 -19.31
CA CYS A 12 6.37 13.42 -20.26
C CYS A 12 6.26 11.98 -20.76
N GLY A 13 6.13 11.04 -19.81
CA GLY A 13 5.68 9.67 -20.07
C GLY A 13 4.16 9.59 -20.16
N THR A 14 3.57 8.43 -19.87
CA THR A 14 2.12 8.22 -19.94
C THR A 14 1.32 9.23 -19.12
N VAL A 15 1.74 9.49 -17.88
CA VAL A 15 1.08 10.45 -16.98
C VAL A 15 1.23 11.87 -17.50
N GLY A 16 2.44 12.29 -17.85
CA GLY A 16 2.71 13.65 -18.33
C GLY A 16 2.02 13.96 -19.66
N ALA A 17 1.98 13.00 -20.60
CA ALA A 17 1.23 13.13 -21.84
C ALA A 17 -0.28 13.27 -21.59
N GLY A 18 -0.83 12.47 -20.67
CA GLY A 18 -2.23 12.59 -20.24
C GLY A 18 -2.55 13.96 -19.63
N VAL A 19 -1.68 14.48 -18.76
CA VAL A 19 -1.82 15.83 -18.18
C VAL A 19 -1.75 16.90 -19.26
N PHE A 20 -0.78 16.81 -20.18
CA PHE A 20 -0.64 17.75 -21.29
C PHE A 20 -1.92 17.81 -22.14
N ASP A 21 -2.38 16.65 -22.63
CA ASP A 21 -3.56 16.56 -23.49
C ASP A 21 -4.82 17.03 -22.76
N LEU A 22 -4.92 16.77 -21.45
CA LEU A 22 -6.03 17.20 -20.63
C LEU A 22 -6.11 18.72 -20.48
N LEU A 23 -4.96 19.37 -20.30
CA LEU A 23 -4.85 20.83 -20.24
C LEU A 23 -4.97 21.46 -21.63
N HIS A 24 -4.60 20.76 -22.71
CA HIS A 24 -4.62 21.32 -24.06
C HIS A 24 -5.88 21.01 -24.86
N SER A 25 -6.71 20.06 -24.40
CA SER A 25 -7.98 19.70 -25.01
C SER A 25 -8.95 20.90 -25.05
N PRO A 26 -9.48 21.30 -26.23
CA PRO A 26 -10.37 22.46 -26.35
C PRO A 26 -11.59 22.38 -25.43
N VAL A 27 -12.23 21.20 -25.37
CA VAL A 27 -13.42 20.96 -24.54
C VAL A 27 -13.09 21.11 -23.05
N ARG A 28 -11.93 20.60 -22.61
CA ARG A 28 -11.51 20.69 -21.21
C ARG A 28 -11.01 22.09 -20.86
N ARG A 29 -10.25 22.75 -21.73
CA ARG A 29 -9.84 24.16 -21.57
C ARG A 29 -11.06 25.05 -21.36
N GLN A 30 -12.12 24.88 -22.15
CA GLN A 30 -13.36 25.65 -21.97
C GLN A 30 -14.00 25.39 -20.59
N LYS A 31 -14.03 24.13 -20.15
CA LYS A 31 -14.51 23.79 -18.80
C LYS A 31 -13.65 24.44 -17.72
N PHE A 32 -12.33 24.32 -17.78
CA PHE A 32 -11.42 24.95 -16.82
C PHE A 32 -11.56 26.48 -16.82
N ALA A 33 -11.68 27.10 -18.00
CA ALA A 33 -11.88 28.54 -18.13
C ALA A 33 -13.21 29.00 -17.50
N ALA A 34 -14.29 28.24 -17.68
CA ALA A 34 -15.57 28.47 -17.00
C ALA A 34 -15.46 28.30 -15.46
N MET A 35 -14.41 27.61 -15.00
CA MET A 35 -14.04 27.50 -13.60
C MET A 35 -13.06 28.57 -13.11
N GLY A 36 -12.70 29.53 -13.97
CA GLY A 36 -11.71 30.58 -13.67
C GLY A 36 -10.25 30.13 -13.85
N VAL A 37 -10.02 28.89 -14.29
CA VAL A 37 -8.69 28.29 -14.44
C VAL A 37 -8.26 28.37 -15.90
N ASN A 38 -7.28 29.21 -16.20
CA ASN A 38 -6.61 29.22 -17.49
C ASN A 38 -5.20 28.67 -17.33
N ALA A 39 -4.91 27.50 -17.88
CA ALA A 39 -3.62 26.82 -17.74
C ALA A 39 -3.02 26.46 -19.10
N LEU A 40 -1.72 26.69 -19.25
CA LEU A 40 -0.95 26.40 -20.46
C LEU A 40 0.37 25.74 -20.08
N VAL A 41 0.78 24.68 -20.78
CA VAL A 41 2.11 24.09 -20.62
C VAL A 41 3.04 24.74 -21.63
N SER A 42 3.90 25.66 -21.17
CA SER A 42 4.83 26.38 -22.06
C SER A 42 6.09 25.60 -22.37
N LYS A 43 6.58 24.81 -21.42
CA LYS A 43 7.80 24.03 -21.58
C LYS A 43 7.66 22.64 -20.99
N ILE A 44 8.22 21.65 -21.69
CA ILE A 44 8.29 20.27 -21.25
C ILE A 44 9.76 19.83 -21.20
N CYS A 45 10.26 19.51 -20.01
CA CYS A 45 11.60 19.01 -19.80
C CYS A 45 11.63 17.47 -19.86
N VAL A 46 12.46 16.94 -20.75
CA VAL A 46 12.61 15.50 -21.01
C VAL A 46 14.05 15.14 -21.37
N GLN A 47 14.46 13.90 -21.07
CA GLN A 47 15.78 13.40 -21.42
C GLN A 47 15.97 13.22 -22.94
N ASN A 48 14.99 12.59 -23.61
CA ASN A 48 15.05 12.33 -25.06
C ASN A 48 14.09 13.26 -25.82
N LEU A 49 14.64 14.25 -26.53
CA LEU A 49 13.86 15.22 -27.31
C LEU A 49 13.21 14.63 -28.57
N SER A 50 13.77 13.57 -29.15
CA SER A 50 13.27 12.97 -30.40
C SER A 50 12.21 11.89 -30.19
N LYS A 51 12.00 11.42 -28.95
CA LYS A 51 10.97 10.41 -28.64
C LYS A 51 9.57 10.94 -28.95
N ASP A 52 8.83 10.22 -29.78
CA ASP A 52 7.39 10.47 -29.95
C ASP A 52 6.63 10.10 -28.66
N ARG A 53 5.72 11.00 -28.28
CA ARG A 53 4.93 10.95 -27.05
C ARG A 53 3.43 10.91 -27.32
N GLY A 54 3.01 10.96 -28.59
CA GLY A 54 1.61 10.90 -28.98
C GLY A 54 0.75 12.05 -28.44
N LEU A 55 1.33 13.24 -28.24
CA LEU A 55 0.60 14.41 -27.75
C LEU A 55 -0.40 14.90 -28.80
N LYS A 56 -1.70 14.77 -28.51
CA LYS A 56 -2.78 14.99 -29.49
C LYS A 56 -3.01 16.48 -29.80
N HIS A 57 -2.72 17.34 -28.84
CA HIS A 57 -3.01 18.78 -28.91
C HIS A 57 -1.73 19.62 -28.86
N PHE A 58 -0.61 19.06 -29.29
CA PHE A 58 0.67 19.76 -29.29
C PHE A 58 0.73 20.85 -30.35
N SER A 59 1.21 22.02 -29.96
CA SER A 59 1.57 23.11 -30.87
C SER A 59 2.94 23.66 -30.50
N ALA A 60 3.84 23.73 -31.49
CA ALA A 60 5.17 24.31 -31.31
C ALA A 60 5.14 25.83 -31.06
N SER A 61 4.01 26.50 -31.34
CA SER A 61 3.82 27.91 -31.01
C SER A 61 3.48 28.13 -29.52
N GLU A 62 2.91 27.13 -28.85
CA GLU A 62 2.47 27.21 -27.46
C GLU A 62 3.47 26.53 -26.50
N THR A 63 4.08 25.43 -26.92
CA THR A 63 4.86 24.54 -26.07
C THR A 63 6.21 24.19 -26.68
N LYS A 64 7.28 24.27 -25.90
CA LYS A 64 8.64 23.87 -26.30
C LYS A 64 9.17 22.69 -25.49
N PHE A 65 9.87 21.78 -26.15
CA PHE A 65 10.65 20.76 -25.44
C PHE A 65 12.03 21.28 -25.09
N THR A 66 12.55 20.86 -23.94
CA THR A 66 13.93 21.10 -23.51
C THR A 66 14.47 19.89 -22.76
N SER A 67 15.79 19.77 -22.69
CA SER A 67 16.49 18.81 -21.84
C SER A 67 17.22 19.49 -20.67
N LYS A 68 17.10 20.82 -20.53
CA LYS A 68 17.76 21.60 -19.49
C LYS A 68 16.76 22.04 -18.42
N TYR A 69 17.06 21.75 -17.16
CA TYR A 69 16.15 22.09 -16.05
C TYR A 69 16.04 23.62 -15.86
N SER A 70 17.15 24.34 -16.06
CA SER A 70 17.23 25.81 -15.97
C SER A 70 16.27 26.52 -16.92
N ASP A 71 16.04 25.99 -18.12
CA ASP A 71 15.13 26.58 -19.11
C ASP A 71 13.69 26.71 -18.57
N ILE A 72 13.32 25.91 -17.57
CA ILE A 72 12.02 25.97 -16.90
C ILE A 72 12.14 26.68 -15.55
N LEU A 73 13.11 26.31 -14.72
CA LEU A 73 13.26 26.83 -13.35
C LEU A 73 13.57 28.33 -13.32
N GLU A 74 14.36 28.83 -14.28
CA GLU A 74 14.77 30.25 -14.34
C GLU A 74 13.79 31.11 -15.16
N ASP A 75 12.84 30.50 -15.87
CA ASP A 75 11.86 31.22 -16.67
C ASP A 75 10.83 31.92 -15.76
N LYS A 76 10.90 33.24 -15.71
CA LYS A 76 10.00 34.09 -14.91
C LYS A 76 8.55 34.06 -15.39
N SER A 77 8.30 33.68 -16.64
CA SER A 77 6.93 33.55 -17.17
C SER A 77 6.23 32.30 -16.62
N ILE A 78 6.98 31.27 -16.19
CA ILE A 78 6.46 30.03 -15.63
C ILE A 78 6.21 30.22 -14.13
N ASN A 79 4.98 29.99 -13.69
CA ASN A 79 4.55 30.20 -12.32
C ASN A 79 4.10 28.90 -11.61
N CYS A 80 3.99 27.80 -12.35
CA CYS A 80 3.66 26.48 -11.82
C CYS A 80 4.57 25.41 -12.42
N ILE A 81 5.10 24.53 -11.58
CA ILE A 81 5.88 23.36 -11.97
C ILE A 81 5.04 22.12 -11.73
N VAL A 82 4.97 21.24 -12.73
CA VAL A 82 4.37 19.91 -12.61
C VAL A 82 5.49 18.88 -12.76
N GLU A 83 5.80 18.18 -11.68
CA GLU A 83 6.86 17.18 -11.60
C GLU A 83 6.27 15.76 -11.69
N LEU A 84 6.64 15.05 -12.76
CA LEU A 84 6.20 13.70 -13.12
C LEU A 84 7.39 12.86 -13.61
N MET A 85 8.57 13.12 -13.05
CA MET A 85 9.78 12.38 -13.34
C MET A 85 9.79 11.05 -12.57
N GLY A 86 10.54 10.09 -13.11
CA GLY A 86 10.94 8.91 -12.36
C GLY A 86 12.16 9.22 -11.48
N GLY A 87 12.37 8.41 -10.44
CA GLY A 87 13.47 8.61 -9.50
C GLY A 87 13.16 9.65 -8.42
N VAL A 88 14.11 9.91 -7.54
CA VAL A 88 13.93 10.80 -6.38
C VAL A 88 14.91 11.97 -6.39
N ASP A 89 16.18 11.73 -6.74
CA ASP A 89 17.24 12.74 -6.63
C ASP A 89 16.99 13.95 -7.54
N ASP A 90 16.84 13.75 -8.85
CA ASP A 90 16.54 14.84 -9.80
C ASP A 90 15.19 15.52 -9.50
N ALA A 91 14.19 14.72 -9.11
CA ALA A 91 12.86 15.22 -8.79
C ALA A 91 12.90 16.14 -7.56
N LYS A 92 13.73 15.80 -6.56
CA LYS A 92 13.97 16.61 -5.38
C LYS A 92 14.56 17.96 -5.76
N ASP A 93 15.61 17.97 -6.57
CA ASP A 93 16.27 19.21 -6.97
C ASP A 93 15.32 20.14 -7.73
N VAL A 94 14.50 19.58 -8.62
CA VAL A 94 13.46 20.33 -9.35
C VAL A 94 12.42 20.91 -8.39
N VAL A 95 11.84 20.09 -7.51
CA VAL A 95 10.79 20.53 -6.57
C VAL A 95 11.30 21.60 -5.62
N PHE A 96 12.47 21.38 -5.01
CA PHE A 96 13.03 22.31 -4.03
C PHE A 96 13.43 23.63 -4.68
N SER A 97 14.02 23.58 -5.88
CA SER A 97 14.37 24.79 -6.64
C SER A 97 13.12 25.58 -7.05
N ALA A 98 12.05 24.89 -7.44
CA ALA A 98 10.78 25.51 -7.80
C ALA A 98 10.13 26.25 -6.63
N ILE A 99 10.09 25.63 -5.45
CA ILE A 99 9.55 26.26 -4.23
C ILE A 99 10.39 27.49 -3.86
N LYS A 100 11.73 27.37 -3.88
CA LYS A 100 12.66 28.49 -3.61
C LYS A 100 12.48 29.66 -4.58
N ALA A 101 12.14 29.35 -5.84
CA ALA A 101 11.86 30.34 -6.87
C ALA A 101 10.45 30.95 -6.78
N GLY A 102 9.66 30.60 -5.75
CA GLY A 102 8.30 31.11 -5.57
C GLY A 102 7.29 30.55 -6.56
N LYS A 103 7.60 29.43 -7.23
CA LYS A 103 6.71 28.77 -8.19
C LYS A 103 5.83 27.76 -7.47
N HIS A 104 4.56 27.67 -7.85
CA HIS A 104 3.68 26.60 -7.39
C HIS A 104 4.21 25.24 -7.86
N VAL A 105 4.01 24.18 -7.08
CA VAL A 105 4.50 22.84 -7.40
C VAL A 105 3.37 21.84 -7.31
N ILE A 106 3.27 20.97 -8.31
CA ILE A 106 2.40 19.79 -8.32
C ILE A 106 3.29 18.59 -8.60
N THR A 107 3.24 17.54 -7.77
CA THR A 107 4.03 16.31 -7.97
C THR A 107 3.17 15.06 -7.83
N ALA A 108 3.50 14.00 -8.57
CA ALA A 108 2.95 12.66 -8.35
C ALA A 108 3.95 11.72 -7.65
N ASN A 109 5.09 12.25 -7.20
CA ASN A 109 6.20 11.46 -6.70
C ASN A 109 6.06 11.16 -5.20
N LYS A 110 5.32 10.10 -4.89
CA LYS A 110 5.14 9.59 -3.51
C LYS A 110 6.44 9.34 -2.75
N ALA A 111 7.49 8.86 -3.42
CA ALA A 111 8.75 8.53 -2.77
C ALA A 111 9.50 9.81 -2.37
N LEU A 112 9.49 10.83 -3.23
CA LEU A 112 10.00 12.16 -2.90
C LEU A 112 9.25 12.77 -1.71
N VAL A 113 7.91 12.82 -1.80
CA VAL A 113 7.07 13.47 -0.78
C VAL A 113 7.22 12.77 0.57
N ALA A 114 7.24 11.43 0.61
CA ALA A 114 7.35 10.67 1.85
C ALA A 114 8.74 10.78 2.50
N ASN A 115 9.83 10.72 1.72
CA ASN A 115 11.19 10.73 2.26
C ASN A 115 11.68 12.12 2.67
N PHE A 116 11.24 13.17 1.96
CA PHE A 116 11.68 14.56 2.19
C PHE A 116 10.57 15.43 2.79
N MET A 117 9.58 14.81 3.43
CA MET A 117 8.45 15.51 4.02
C MET A 117 8.86 16.60 5.03
N PRO A 118 9.79 16.36 5.98
CA PRO A 118 10.22 17.40 6.91
C PRO A 118 10.77 18.63 6.18
N GLU A 119 11.62 18.43 5.18
CA GLU A 119 12.26 19.50 4.44
C GLU A 119 11.29 20.24 3.52
N ILE A 120 10.34 19.52 2.90
CA ILE A 120 9.26 20.13 2.11
C ILE A 120 8.39 21.02 3.01
N VAL A 121 7.99 20.51 4.19
CA VAL A 121 7.17 21.27 5.16
C VAL A 121 7.91 22.54 5.59
N GLN A 122 9.19 22.43 5.96
CA GLN A 122 9.99 23.58 6.34
C GLN A 122 10.10 24.60 5.20
N LEU A 123 10.39 24.13 3.98
CA LEU A 123 10.56 25.01 2.84
C LEU A 123 9.26 25.76 2.48
N LEU A 124 8.10 25.13 2.64
CA LEU A 124 6.81 25.78 2.41
C LEU A 124 6.45 26.81 3.50
N GLN A 125 6.98 26.66 4.72
CA GLN A 125 6.87 27.70 5.75
C GLN A 125 7.68 28.94 5.38
N ASP A 126 8.87 28.74 4.81
CA ASP A 126 9.74 29.84 4.34
C ASP A 126 9.18 30.51 3.07
N HIS A 127 8.33 29.82 2.31
CA HIS A 127 7.72 30.28 1.06
C HIS A 127 6.17 30.21 1.11
N PRO A 128 5.51 31.01 1.97
CA PRO A 128 4.09 30.85 2.29
C PRO A 128 3.12 31.18 1.13
N ASP A 129 3.61 31.79 0.05
CA ASP A 129 2.81 32.06 -1.15
C ASP A 129 2.80 30.88 -2.14
N VAL A 130 3.68 29.90 -1.97
CA VAL A 130 3.78 28.72 -2.82
C VAL A 130 2.68 27.72 -2.49
N ARG A 131 1.94 27.28 -3.51
CA ARG A 131 1.02 26.15 -3.43
C ARG A 131 1.77 24.86 -3.74
N PHE A 132 1.54 23.83 -2.94
CA PHE A 132 2.11 22.50 -3.12
C PHE A 132 1.00 21.46 -3.23
N GLY A 133 0.86 20.84 -4.41
CA GLY A 133 -0.14 19.82 -4.70
C GLY A 133 0.51 18.46 -4.91
N TYR A 134 -0.08 17.41 -4.33
CA TYR A 134 0.46 16.06 -4.44
C TYR A 134 -0.62 14.97 -4.44
N GLU A 135 -1.85 15.31 -4.85
CA GLU A 135 -2.98 14.36 -4.92
C GLU A 135 -2.63 13.07 -5.67
N ALA A 136 -2.00 13.22 -6.83
CA ALA A 136 -1.65 12.11 -7.71
C ALA A 136 -0.60 11.15 -7.12
N ALA A 137 0.04 11.51 -6.00
CA ALA A 137 1.02 10.65 -5.34
C ALA A 137 0.36 9.46 -4.62
N VAL A 138 -0.89 9.59 -4.15
CA VAL A 138 -1.55 8.57 -3.33
C VAL A 138 -2.84 8.13 -4.00
N ALA A 139 -3.01 6.82 -4.17
CA ALA A 139 -4.24 6.19 -4.66
C ALA A 139 -4.75 6.64 -6.05
N GLY A 140 -3.95 7.38 -6.83
CA GLY A 140 -4.21 7.69 -8.22
C GLY A 140 -5.36 8.68 -8.39
N GLY A 141 -6.52 8.21 -8.89
CA GLY A 141 -7.68 9.08 -9.13
C GLY A 141 -8.60 9.28 -7.94
N ILE A 142 -8.30 8.64 -6.80
CA ILE A 142 -9.08 8.82 -5.56
C ILE A 142 -8.64 10.14 -4.91
N PRO A 143 -9.56 11.12 -4.66
CA PRO A 143 -9.21 12.44 -4.13
C PRO A 143 -8.97 12.40 -2.62
N ILE A 144 -8.16 11.47 -2.13
CA ILE A 144 -7.99 11.18 -0.71
C ILE A 144 -7.23 12.28 0.03
N ILE A 145 -6.20 12.89 -0.59
CA ILE A 145 -5.42 13.95 0.05
C ILE A 145 -6.30 15.18 0.25
N HIS A 146 -6.98 15.63 -0.80
CA HIS A 146 -7.93 16.74 -0.72
C HIS A 146 -9.06 16.46 0.27
N THR A 147 -9.56 15.23 0.33
CA THR A 147 -10.59 14.83 1.30
C THR A 147 -10.06 14.97 2.73
N LEU A 148 -8.87 14.43 3.04
CA LEU A 148 -8.28 14.52 4.37
C LEU A 148 -7.94 15.96 4.78
N GLN A 149 -7.54 16.80 3.82
CA GLN A 149 -7.24 18.22 4.06
C GLN A 149 -8.48 19.08 4.37
N ASN A 150 -9.68 18.66 3.95
CA ASN A 150 -10.88 19.51 4.01
C ASN A 150 -12.04 18.91 4.80
N ALA A 151 -12.36 17.63 4.58
CA ALA A 151 -13.58 17.01 5.09
C ALA A 151 -13.46 16.55 6.55
N TYR A 152 -12.24 16.27 7.03
CA TYR A 152 -12.00 15.72 8.38
C TYR A 152 -11.50 16.76 9.39
N ASN A 153 -11.49 18.05 9.04
CA ASN A 153 -10.95 19.09 9.93
C ASN A 153 -11.72 19.26 11.24
N SER A 154 -12.98 18.84 11.28
CA SER A 154 -13.84 18.87 12.47
C SER A 154 -13.98 17.52 13.18
N ASP A 155 -13.22 16.50 12.77
CA ASP A 155 -13.33 15.14 13.27
C ASP A 155 -11.96 14.56 13.62
N THR A 156 -11.94 13.55 14.48
CA THR A 156 -10.70 12.86 14.87
C THR A 156 -10.58 11.57 14.08
N ILE A 157 -9.62 11.51 13.15
CA ILE A 157 -9.30 10.27 12.45
C ILE A 157 -8.63 9.31 13.42
N THR A 158 -9.16 8.10 13.51
CA THR A 158 -8.65 7.03 14.39
C THR A 158 -7.89 5.96 13.59
N GLU A 159 -8.24 5.75 12.33
CA GLU A 159 -7.58 4.75 11.47
C GLU A 159 -7.67 5.16 10.00
N ILE A 160 -6.58 4.96 9.27
CA ILE A 160 -6.54 4.97 7.81
C ILE A 160 -5.99 3.62 7.37
N ALA A 161 -6.77 2.87 6.59
CA ALA A 161 -6.38 1.58 6.06
C ALA A 161 -6.69 1.52 4.56
N GLY A 162 -5.78 1.02 3.74
CA GLY A 162 -6.02 1.06 2.30
C GLY A 162 -5.29 -0.01 1.49
N ILE A 163 -5.98 -0.43 0.43
CA ILE A 163 -5.41 -1.13 -0.72
C ILE A 163 -4.94 -0.04 -1.68
N MET A 164 -3.63 0.25 -1.68
CA MET A 164 -3.08 1.40 -2.39
C MET A 164 -2.15 1.03 -3.54
N ASN A 165 -2.07 -0.26 -3.88
CA ASN A 165 -1.25 -0.77 -4.97
C ASN A 165 -2.09 -1.74 -5.83
N GLY A 166 -2.35 -1.32 -7.08
CA GLY A 166 -3.21 -2.07 -8.00
C GLY A 166 -2.61 -3.40 -8.44
N THR A 167 -1.29 -3.45 -8.61
CA THR A 167 -0.55 -4.65 -9.06
C THR A 167 -0.68 -5.77 -8.04
N THR A 168 -0.35 -5.51 -6.78
CA THR A 168 -0.48 -6.50 -5.70
C THR A 168 -1.93 -6.90 -5.44
N ASN A 169 -2.90 -5.97 -5.52
CA ASN A 169 -4.30 -6.34 -5.37
C ASN A 169 -4.81 -7.21 -6.52
N TYR A 170 -4.38 -6.93 -7.76
CA TYR A 170 -4.66 -7.79 -8.91
C TYR A 170 -4.10 -9.20 -8.66
N MET A 171 -2.84 -9.29 -8.27
CA MET A 171 -2.18 -10.58 -8.01
C MET A 171 -2.91 -11.38 -6.92
N LEU A 172 -3.18 -10.78 -5.76
CA LEU A 172 -3.91 -11.44 -4.67
C LEU A 172 -5.32 -11.86 -5.08
N SER A 173 -6.03 -11.01 -5.84
CA SER A 173 -7.37 -11.34 -6.35
C SER A 173 -7.35 -12.55 -7.30
N LYS A 174 -6.33 -12.63 -8.16
CA LYS A 174 -6.15 -13.72 -9.12
C LYS A 174 -5.77 -15.02 -8.42
N MET A 175 -4.82 -14.97 -7.48
CA MET A 175 -4.44 -16.10 -6.64
C MET A 175 -5.63 -16.67 -5.87
N GLU A 176 -6.49 -15.80 -5.33
CA GLU A 176 -7.71 -16.22 -4.64
C GLU A 176 -8.72 -16.88 -5.58
N ALA A 177 -8.99 -16.26 -6.73
CA ALA A 177 -10.04 -16.70 -7.64
C ALA A 177 -9.69 -18.02 -8.34
N GLU A 178 -8.42 -18.21 -8.72
CA GLU A 178 -7.97 -19.32 -9.56
C GLU A 178 -7.12 -20.35 -8.80
N GLY A 179 -6.77 -20.09 -7.54
CA GLY A 179 -5.95 -20.99 -6.72
C GLY A 179 -4.51 -21.16 -7.22
N VAL A 180 -4.04 -20.25 -8.07
CA VAL A 180 -2.73 -20.28 -8.71
C VAL A 180 -1.62 -19.77 -7.80
N ALA A 181 -0.40 -20.27 -8.02
CA ALA A 181 0.79 -19.90 -7.24
C ALA A 181 1.28 -18.49 -7.55
N TYR A 182 1.91 -17.85 -6.56
CA TYR A 182 2.45 -16.48 -6.64
C TYR A 182 3.31 -16.25 -7.89
N ASP A 183 4.29 -17.10 -8.15
CA ASP A 183 5.24 -16.93 -9.27
C ASP A 183 4.54 -16.93 -10.64
N ALA A 184 3.51 -17.76 -10.79
CA ALA A 184 2.74 -17.84 -12.03
C ALA A 184 1.94 -16.55 -12.28
N VAL A 185 1.32 -16.01 -11.22
CA VAL A 185 0.54 -14.76 -11.31
C VAL A 185 1.44 -13.56 -11.49
N LEU A 186 2.63 -13.54 -10.88
CA LEU A 186 3.60 -12.48 -11.10
C LEU A 186 4.02 -12.42 -12.57
N LYS A 187 4.30 -13.57 -13.18
CA LYS A 187 4.63 -13.65 -14.59
C LYS A 187 3.49 -13.16 -15.48
N GLU A 188 2.26 -13.60 -15.23
CA GLU A 188 1.08 -13.11 -15.97
C GLU A 188 0.90 -11.58 -15.80
N ALA A 189 1.09 -11.06 -14.58
CA ALA A 189 1.01 -9.62 -14.33
C ALA A 189 2.08 -8.83 -15.11
N GLN A 190 3.28 -9.39 -15.30
CA GLN A 190 4.32 -8.80 -16.16
C GLN A 190 3.93 -8.84 -17.63
N ASP A 191 3.42 -9.98 -18.12
CA ASP A 191 3.00 -10.15 -19.52
C ASP A 191 1.83 -9.20 -19.89
N LEU A 192 0.93 -8.93 -18.94
CA LEU A 192 -0.18 -7.99 -19.09
C LEU A 192 0.20 -6.52 -18.82
N GLY A 193 1.44 -6.25 -18.43
CA GLY A 193 1.94 -4.89 -18.13
C GLY A 193 1.41 -4.29 -16.82
N TYR A 194 0.88 -5.11 -15.91
CA TYR A 194 0.55 -4.68 -14.54
C TYR A 194 1.80 -4.56 -13.66
N ALA A 195 2.81 -5.40 -13.88
CA ALA A 195 4.06 -5.40 -13.12
C ALA A 195 5.25 -5.13 -14.04
N GLU A 196 6.24 -4.38 -13.55
CA GLU A 196 7.50 -4.18 -14.27
C GLU A 196 8.42 -5.40 -14.14
N ALA A 197 9.51 -5.42 -14.91
CA ALA A 197 10.53 -6.47 -14.85
C ALA A 197 11.15 -6.59 -13.44
N ASN A 198 11.35 -5.46 -12.77
CA ASN A 198 11.65 -5.42 -11.34
C ASN A 198 10.41 -4.94 -10.56
N PRO A 199 9.61 -5.84 -9.99
CA PRO A 199 8.34 -5.50 -9.33
C PRO A 199 8.51 -5.16 -7.84
N SER A 200 9.75 -5.07 -7.32
CA SER A 200 10.04 -4.96 -5.88
C SER A 200 9.29 -3.82 -5.20
N ALA A 201 9.20 -2.66 -5.86
CA ALA A 201 8.44 -1.52 -5.33
C ALA A 201 6.97 -1.87 -5.01
N ASP A 202 6.36 -2.74 -5.80
CA ASP A 202 4.98 -3.20 -5.63
C ASP A 202 4.91 -4.40 -4.69
N VAL A 203 5.57 -5.51 -5.03
CA VAL A 203 5.37 -6.81 -4.36
C VAL A 203 5.98 -6.89 -2.97
N ASP A 204 7.02 -6.09 -2.69
CA ASP A 204 7.60 -5.98 -1.36
C ASP A 204 6.90 -4.91 -0.50
N GLY A 205 6.00 -4.12 -1.09
CA GLY A 205 5.12 -3.18 -0.39
C GLY A 205 5.66 -1.76 -0.23
N PHE A 206 6.81 -1.41 -0.82
CA PHE A 206 7.44 -0.08 -0.67
C PHE A 206 6.60 1.07 -1.26
N ASP A 207 5.83 0.81 -2.31
CA ASP A 207 4.87 1.78 -2.86
C ASP A 207 3.75 2.09 -1.85
N VAL A 208 3.21 1.06 -1.20
CA VAL A 208 2.20 1.21 -0.14
C VAL A 208 2.81 1.90 1.09
N GLN A 209 4.06 1.57 1.44
CA GLN A 209 4.82 2.18 2.54
C GLN A 209 4.95 3.70 2.37
N SER A 210 5.33 4.17 1.18
CA SER A 210 5.42 5.60 0.88
C SER A 210 4.06 6.29 0.98
N LYS A 211 3.00 5.65 0.45
CA LYS A 211 1.64 6.19 0.46
C LYS A 211 1.05 6.27 1.87
N ILE A 212 1.23 5.24 2.69
CA ILE A 212 0.71 5.24 4.06
C ILE A 212 1.45 6.25 4.95
N ALA A 213 2.75 6.49 4.72
CA ALA A 213 3.50 7.55 5.41
C ALA A 213 2.88 8.95 5.16
N ILE A 214 2.53 9.23 3.89
CA ILE A 214 1.86 10.49 3.52
C ILE A 214 0.48 10.60 4.18
N LEU A 215 -0.31 9.54 4.14
CA LEU A 215 -1.63 9.52 4.76
C LEU A 215 -1.56 9.62 6.29
N ALA A 216 -0.54 9.03 6.92
CA ALA A 216 -0.33 9.16 8.37
C ALA A 216 -0.06 10.62 8.76
N LYS A 217 0.73 11.37 7.98
CA LYS A 217 0.91 12.82 8.18
C LYS A 217 -0.41 13.57 8.07
N LEU A 218 -1.23 13.25 7.06
CA LEU A 218 -2.52 13.93 6.86
C LEU A 218 -3.55 13.58 7.94
N GLY A 219 -3.60 12.33 8.39
CA GLY A 219 -4.55 11.88 9.42
C GLY A 219 -4.16 12.34 10.82
N PHE A 220 -2.92 12.08 11.21
CA PHE A 220 -2.46 12.20 12.60
C PHE A 220 -1.53 13.40 12.84
N GLY A 221 -1.06 14.09 11.80
CA GLY A 221 -0.20 15.27 11.91
C GLY A 221 1.27 14.99 12.23
N GLY A 222 1.64 13.79 12.69
CA GLY A 222 3.04 13.40 12.87
C GLY A 222 3.69 12.94 11.55
N ILE A 223 4.99 13.20 11.39
CA ILE A 223 5.76 12.71 10.24
C ILE A 223 6.36 11.35 10.61
N VAL A 224 6.03 10.32 9.83
CA VAL A 224 6.60 8.97 9.97
C VAL A 224 7.53 8.74 8.78
N LYS A 225 8.80 8.44 9.03
CA LYS A 225 9.73 8.12 7.94
C LYS A 225 9.38 6.76 7.34
N PRO A 226 9.37 6.61 6.01
CA PRO A 226 9.10 5.32 5.38
C PRO A 226 9.97 4.18 5.91
N SER A 227 11.26 4.43 6.15
CA SER A 227 12.21 3.46 6.70
C SER A 227 11.81 2.86 8.05
N ASP A 228 11.00 3.59 8.82
CA ASP A 228 10.60 3.21 10.17
C ASP A 228 9.30 2.38 10.16
N ILE A 229 8.64 2.26 8.99
CA ILE A 229 7.37 1.53 8.83
C ILE A 229 7.65 0.05 8.55
N PRO A 230 7.29 -0.87 9.46
CA PRO A 230 7.39 -2.31 9.22
C PRO A 230 6.61 -2.69 7.97
N THR A 231 7.29 -3.31 7.02
CA THR A 231 6.75 -3.58 5.68
C THR A 231 7.00 -5.02 5.28
N VAL A 232 5.92 -5.74 5.01
CA VAL A 232 5.91 -7.10 4.52
C VAL A 232 5.12 -7.14 3.22
N GLY A 233 5.75 -7.66 2.18
CA GLY A 233 5.14 -7.85 0.86
C GLY A 233 4.27 -9.09 0.74
N ILE A 234 3.85 -9.39 -0.50
CA ILE A 234 2.93 -10.49 -0.81
C ILE A 234 3.63 -11.79 -1.24
N SER A 235 4.96 -11.78 -1.40
CA SER A 235 5.74 -12.91 -1.93
C SER A 235 5.66 -14.20 -1.12
N ARG A 236 5.28 -14.12 0.17
CA ARG A 236 5.11 -15.27 1.06
C ARG A 236 3.68 -15.79 1.14
N VAL A 237 2.72 -15.10 0.51
CA VAL A 237 1.33 -15.55 0.46
C VAL A 237 1.23 -16.72 -0.50
N SER A 238 0.59 -17.81 -0.09
CA SER A 238 0.37 -18.98 -0.95
C SER A 238 -1.12 -19.28 -1.14
N SER A 239 -1.43 -20.14 -2.12
CA SER A 239 -2.80 -20.60 -2.37
C SER A 239 -3.42 -21.26 -1.13
N ALA A 240 -2.61 -21.99 -0.35
CA ALA A 240 -3.05 -22.57 0.92
C ALA A 240 -3.47 -21.50 1.95
N ASP A 241 -2.89 -20.31 1.94
CA ASP A 241 -3.34 -19.22 2.82
C ASP A 241 -4.75 -18.73 2.43
N PHE A 242 -5.06 -18.66 1.13
CA PHE A 242 -6.40 -18.34 0.65
C PHE A 242 -7.42 -19.46 0.95
N GLU A 243 -7.02 -20.73 0.88
CA GLU A 243 -7.89 -21.84 1.32
C GLU A 243 -8.30 -21.68 2.78
N TYR A 244 -7.36 -21.39 3.67
CA TYR A 244 -7.65 -21.16 5.09
C TYR A 244 -8.44 -19.88 5.33
N ALA A 245 -8.11 -18.78 4.63
CA ALA A 245 -8.86 -17.53 4.72
C ALA A 245 -10.33 -17.75 4.33
N LYS A 246 -10.60 -18.52 3.28
CA LYS A 246 -11.96 -18.86 2.84
C LYS A 246 -12.75 -19.61 3.91
N MET A 247 -12.12 -20.52 4.66
CA MET A 247 -12.76 -21.23 5.78
C MET A 247 -13.15 -20.30 6.93
N MET A 248 -12.45 -19.17 7.08
CA MET A 248 -12.72 -18.13 8.08
C MET A 248 -13.64 -17.01 7.54
N ASP A 249 -14.35 -17.25 6.44
CA ASP A 249 -15.14 -16.24 5.71
C ASP A 249 -14.36 -14.93 5.47
N SER A 250 -13.12 -15.11 5.00
CA SER A 250 -12.15 -14.02 4.84
C SER A 250 -11.41 -14.12 3.50
N THR A 251 -10.66 -13.07 3.20
CA THR A 251 -9.70 -12.94 2.08
C THR A 251 -8.37 -12.42 2.60
N ILE A 252 -7.37 -12.28 1.74
CA ILE A 252 -6.08 -11.69 2.06
C ILE A 252 -5.85 -10.46 1.18
N LYS A 253 -5.50 -9.33 1.79
CA LYS A 253 -5.20 -8.07 1.10
C LYS A 253 -3.89 -7.48 1.60
N LEU A 254 -3.09 -6.91 0.70
CA LEU A 254 -1.95 -6.07 1.10
C LEU A 254 -2.50 -4.71 1.53
N LEU A 255 -2.38 -4.40 2.83
CA LEU A 255 -2.88 -3.15 3.39
C LEU A 255 -1.72 -2.30 3.90
N GLY A 256 -1.78 -1.01 3.64
CA GLY A 256 -1.12 0.01 4.46
C GLY A 256 -2.10 0.47 5.53
N VAL A 257 -1.69 0.42 6.79
CA VAL A 257 -2.52 0.79 7.94
C VAL A 257 -1.77 1.82 8.77
N ALA A 258 -2.46 2.89 9.14
CA ALA A 258 -2.03 3.86 10.12
C ALA A 258 -3.16 4.04 11.15
N LYS A 259 -2.90 3.78 12.42
CA LYS A 259 -3.93 3.72 13.46
C LYS A 259 -3.46 4.40 14.73
N GLN A 260 -4.31 5.25 15.29
CA GLN A 260 -4.09 5.81 16.61
C GLN A 260 -4.37 4.74 17.67
N LEU A 261 -3.36 4.46 18.50
CA LEU A 261 -3.48 3.55 19.64
C LEU A 261 -3.92 4.32 20.89
N LYS A 262 -3.33 5.49 21.11
CA LYS A 262 -3.71 6.40 22.20
C LYS A 262 -3.70 7.84 21.71
N PRO A 263 -4.70 8.66 22.08
CA PRO A 263 -4.68 10.08 21.80
C PRO A 263 -3.56 10.77 22.59
N ALA A 264 -3.20 11.99 22.18
CA ALA A 264 -2.29 12.81 22.95
C ALA A 264 -2.92 13.17 24.30
N ASP A 265 -2.11 13.23 25.35
CA ASP A 265 -2.55 13.66 26.67
C ASP A 265 -2.06 15.08 26.92
N GLU A 266 -2.97 16.05 26.77
CA GLU A 266 -2.69 17.47 26.96
C GLU A 266 -2.27 17.81 28.40
N LYS A 267 -2.71 17.04 29.40
CA LYS A 267 -2.38 17.30 30.81
C LYS A 267 -0.97 16.87 31.14
N THR A 268 -0.53 15.74 30.60
CA THR A 268 0.81 15.20 30.84
C THR A 268 1.83 15.62 29.79
N GLY A 269 1.38 16.22 28.69
CA GLY A 269 2.21 16.57 27.53
C GLY A 269 2.68 15.34 26.74
N LYS A 270 2.08 14.16 26.97
CA LYS A 270 2.48 12.95 26.24
C LYS A 270 1.98 13.02 24.79
N PRO A 271 2.84 12.70 23.82
CA PRO A 271 2.44 12.63 22.42
C PRO A 271 1.39 11.53 22.21
N GLN A 272 0.62 11.63 21.14
CA GLN A 272 -0.22 10.52 20.70
C GLN A 272 0.64 9.32 20.28
N GLU A 273 0.10 8.13 20.45
CA GLU A 273 0.71 6.88 20.02
C GLU A 273 0.01 6.38 18.76
N VAL A 274 0.78 6.12 17.70
CA VAL A 274 0.27 5.65 16.42
C VAL A 274 1.07 4.43 15.98
N THR A 275 0.40 3.40 15.47
CA THR A 275 1.04 2.31 14.73
C THR A 275 0.86 2.52 13.23
N VAL A 276 1.93 2.27 12.47
CA VAL A 276 1.89 2.32 11.00
C VAL A 276 2.61 1.10 10.46
N TYR A 277 1.98 0.34 9.57
CA TYR A 277 2.58 -0.85 8.98
C TYR A 277 2.01 -1.16 7.59
N VAL A 278 2.75 -1.97 6.84
CA VAL A 278 2.31 -2.57 5.58
C VAL A 278 2.44 -4.08 5.69
N SER A 279 1.36 -4.82 5.42
CA SER A 279 1.39 -6.30 5.50
C SER A 279 0.23 -6.93 4.73
N PRO A 280 0.36 -8.19 4.27
CA PRO A 280 -0.80 -9.01 3.93
C PRO A 280 -1.65 -9.25 5.18
N VAL A 281 -2.90 -8.82 5.14
CA VAL A 281 -3.85 -8.93 6.25
C VAL A 281 -4.99 -9.85 5.84
N VAL A 282 -5.41 -10.73 6.76
CA VAL A 282 -6.65 -11.51 6.61
C VAL A 282 -7.83 -10.59 6.91
N VAL A 283 -8.69 -10.36 5.91
CA VAL A 283 -9.82 -9.43 5.99
C VAL A 283 -11.13 -10.22 5.88
N LYS A 284 -12.02 -10.08 6.86
CA LYS A 284 -13.36 -10.68 6.81
C LYS A 284 -14.14 -10.18 5.60
N ARG A 285 -14.91 -11.06 4.95
CA ARG A 285 -15.75 -10.72 3.78
C ARG A 285 -16.81 -9.66 4.06
N SER A 286 -17.22 -9.53 5.32
CA SER A 286 -18.16 -8.49 5.76
C SER A 286 -17.55 -7.07 5.73
N ASN A 287 -16.22 -6.93 5.64
CA ASN A 287 -15.56 -5.63 5.58
C ASN A 287 -15.49 -5.13 4.12
N VAL A 288 -15.74 -3.83 3.90
CA VAL A 288 -15.69 -3.19 2.57
C VAL A 288 -14.36 -3.41 1.84
N ILE A 289 -13.24 -3.47 2.56
CA ILE A 289 -11.91 -3.74 2.01
C ILE A 289 -11.87 -5.09 1.28
N ALA A 290 -12.57 -6.11 1.81
CA ALA A 290 -12.59 -7.44 1.21
C ALA A 290 -13.32 -7.51 -0.14
N SER A 291 -14.21 -6.54 -0.42
CA SER A 291 -14.99 -6.50 -1.67
C SER A 291 -14.18 -6.02 -2.88
N ILE A 292 -13.03 -5.38 -2.64
CA ILE A 292 -12.23 -4.74 -3.69
C ILE A 292 -11.36 -5.78 -4.38
N SER A 293 -11.41 -5.82 -5.72
CA SER A 293 -10.70 -6.80 -6.52
C SER A 293 -10.03 -6.18 -7.75
N GLY A 294 -9.13 -6.97 -8.37
CA GLY A 294 -8.36 -6.55 -9.53
C GLY A 294 -7.42 -5.39 -9.21
N ALA A 295 -7.16 -4.54 -10.19
CA ALA A 295 -6.28 -3.36 -10.05
C ALA A 295 -6.98 -2.12 -9.43
N THR A 296 -7.99 -2.35 -8.58
CA THR A 296 -8.75 -1.28 -7.93
C THR A 296 -8.11 -0.94 -6.58
N ASN A 297 -8.04 0.35 -6.27
CA ASN A 297 -7.58 0.86 -4.98
C ASN A 297 -8.77 1.22 -4.09
N LEU A 298 -8.53 1.20 -2.79
CA LEU A 298 -9.46 1.71 -1.78
C LEU A 298 -8.67 2.35 -0.64
N VAL A 299 -9.17 3.46 -0.13
CA VAL A 299 -8.76 4.01 1.17
C VAL A 299 -9.98 4.08 2.07
N ASN A 300 -9.91 3.41 3.21
CA ASN A 300 -10.90 3.46 4.28
C ASN A 300 -10.38 4.39 5.37
N VAL A 301 -11.21 5.35 5.77
CA VAL A 301 -10.92 6.30 6.85
C VAL A 301 -11.95 6.09 7.94
N ARG A 302 -11.48 5.84 9.16
CA ARG A 302 -12.30 5.77 10.37
C ARG A 302 -12.06 6.99 11.22
N SER A 303 -13.13 7.51 11.79
CA SER A 303 -13.10 8.66 12.68
C SER A 303 -14.20 8.55 13.74
N ASP A 304 -14.09 9.36 14.79
CA ASP A 304 -15.01 9.29 15.94
C ASP A 304 -16.48 9.46 15.54
N ASN A 305 -16.77 10.38 14.61
CA ASN A 305 -18.15 10.72 14.26
C ASN A 305 -18.69 9.99 13.02
N LEU A 306 -17.83 9.64 12.05
CA LEU A 306 -18.25 8.95 10.82
C LEU A 306 -18.15 7.42 10.91
N ASP A 307 -17.47 6.89 11.93
CA ASP A 307 -17.08 5.48 12.12
C ASP A 307 -16.24 4.89 10.98
N SER A 308 -16.76 4.87 9.75
CA SER A 308 -16.03 4.40 8.57
C SER A 308 -16.56 5.03 7.29
N SER A 309 -15.65 5.53 6.44
CA SER A 309 -15.93 5.90 5.06
C SER A 309 -14.89 5.28 4.12
N ALA A 310 -15.34 4.87 2.94
CA ALA A 310 -14.49 4.20 1.95
C ALA A 310 -14.50 4.95 0.62
N TYR A 311 -13.30 5.24 0.12
CA TYR A 311 -13.10 5.87 -1.18
C TYR A 311 -12.51 4.82 -2.12
N VAL A 312 -13.19 4.56 -3.24
CA VAL A 312 -12.86 3.49 -4.17
C VAL A 312 -12.62 4.06 -5.56
N GLY A 313 -11.56 3.62 -6.21
CA GLY A 313 -11.23 4.07 -7.55
C GLY A 313 -10.07 3.29 -8.15
N ARG A 314 -9.90 3.43 -9.46
CA ARG A 314 -8.73 2.88 -10.15
C ARG A 314 -7.62 3.92 -10.15
N ALA A 315 -6.37 3.45 -10.18
CA ALA A 315 -5.22 4.30 -10.48
C ALA A 315 -5.19 4.67 -11.98
N LEU A 316 -6.25 5.31 -12.48
CA LEU A 316 -6.22 6.02 -13.74
C LEU A 316 -5.80 7.45 -13.44
N VAL A 317 -4.99 8.04 -14.31
CA VAL A 317 -4.46 9.40 -14.19
C VAL A 317 -5.62 10.39 -14.17
N ALA A 318 -6.18 10.64 -12.99
CA ALA A 318 -7.17 11.67 -12.80
C ALA A 318 -6.46 12.89 -12.23
N SER A 319 -6.17 13.83 -13.11
CA SER A 319 -5.92 15.23 -12.79
C SER A 319 -7.21 15.85 -12.22
N HIS A 320 -7.63 15.40 -11.03
CA HIS A 320 -8.60 16.16 -10.26
C HIS A 320 -7.89 17.43 -9.81
N GLY A 321 -8.32 18.54 -10.41
CA GLY A 321 -7.66 19.83 -10.28
C GLY A 321 -7.67 20.33 -8.86
N GLN A 322 -6.51 20.28 -8.20
CA GLN A 322 -6.22 21.11 -7.02
C GLN A 322 -6.09 22.61 -7.36
N LEU A 323 -6.39 23.00 -8.60
CA LEU A 323 -6.33 24.39 -9.09
C LEU A 323 -7.69 25.11 -9.06
N GLY A 324 -8.73 24.51 -8.46
CA GLY A 324 -10.12 24.94 -8.67
C GLY A 324 -10.92 25.48 -7.48
N ASP A 325 -10.36 25.63 -6.27
CA ASP A 325 -11.13 26.12 -5.11
C ASP A 325 -10.94 27.61 -4.84
N GLU A 326 -11.36 28.45 -5.80
CA GLU A 326 -11.49 29.91 -5.60
C GLU A 326 -12.96 30.36 -5.45
N ARG A 327 -13.96 29.45 -5.47
CA ARG A 327 -15.34 29.83 -5.81
C ARG A 327 -16.38 29.91 -4.69
N HIS A 328 -16.05 29.68 -3.42
CA HIS A 328 -17.08 29.74 -2.36
C HIS A 328 -16.66 30.47 -1.09
N HIS A 329 -16.18 31.72 -1.16
CA HIS A 329 -16.10 32.54 0.07
C HIS A 329 -16.40 34.04 -0.14
N PRO A 330 -17.01 34.69 0.86
CA PRO A 330 -17.42 36.09 0.79
C PRO A 330 -16.21 37.02 0.58
N VAL A 331 -16.45 38.04 -0.24
CA VAL A 331 -15.48 39.05 -0.68
C VAL A 331 -14.86 39.77 0.53
N GLY A 332 -13.52 39.75 0.67
CA GLY A 332 -12.80 40.66 1.58
C GLY A 332 -11.56 40.13 2.29
N THR A 333 -11.37 38.81 2.41
CA THR A 333 -10.19 38.25 3.11
C THR A 333 -9.13 37.77 2.12
N ARG A 334 -7.91 38.34 2.17
CA ARG A 334 -6.73 37.74 1.52
C ARG A 334 -6.53 36.35 2.13
N ARG A 335 -6.84 35.28 1.39
CA ARG A 335 -6.73 33.90 1.89
C ARG A 335 -5.26 33.48 1.92
N ARG A 336 -4.79 33.02 3.08
CA ARG A 336 -3.60 32.16 3.14
C ARG A 336 -3.91 30.87 2.35
N PRO A 337 -2.97 30.30 1.57
CA PRO A 337 -3.10 28.93 1.07
C PRO A 337 -3.67 27.97 2.11
N LEU A 338 -4.47 27.00 1.67
CA LEU A 338 -4.66 25.78 2.46
C LEU A 338 -3.27 25.18 2.72
N ASP A 339 -2.98 24.85 3.98
CA ASP A 339 -1.74 24.17 4.33
C ASP A 339 -1.75 22.79 3.65
N PRO A 340 -0.78 22.48 2.79
CA PRO A 340 -0.73 21.19 2.12
C PRO A 340 -0.60 20.04 3.12
N PHE A 341 -0.10 20.28 4.33
CA PHE A 341 0.03 19.26 5.35
C PHE A 341 -0.75 19.63 6.61
N LYS A 342 -1.23 18.61 7.35
CA LYS A 342 -1.76 18.82 8.69
C LYS A 342 -0.65 19.35 9.59
N ALA A 343 -0.98 20.29 10.48
CA ALA A 343 -0.04 20.86 11.43
C ALA A 343 0.74 19.76 12.17
N SER A 344 2.05 19.95 12.30
CA SER A 344 2.92 18.98 12.96
C SER A 344 2.60 18.90 14.44
N VAL A 345 2.21 17.69 14.88
CA VAL A 345 2.00 17.38 16.29
C VAL A 345 2.98 16.29 16.74
N PRO A 346 3.44 16.32 18.00
CA PRO A 346 4.23 15.23 18.56
C PRO A 346 3.52 13.89 18.41
N LEU A 347 4.24 12.89 17.90
CA LEU A 347 3.75 11.54 17.67
C LEU A 347 4.84 10.55 18.03
N THR A 348 4.46 9.45 18.68
CA THR A 348 5.32 8.30 18.91
C THR A 348 4.83 7.13 18.06
N LEU A 349 5.71 6.62 17.20
CA LEU A 349 5.45 5.41 16.44
C LEU A 349 5.57 4.19 17.38
N GLN A 350 4.52 3.40 17.49
CA GLN A 350 4.48 2.19 18.30
C GLN A 350 4.52 0.95 17.38
N PRO A 351 5.68 0.28 17.26
CA PRO A 351 5.80 -0.93 16.46
C PRO A 351 5.22 -2.17 17.19
N ASP A 352 5.10 -2.10 18.51
CA ASP A 352 4.49 -3.14 19.35
C ASP A 352 3.04 -2.74 19.68
N TYR A 353 2.09 -3.56 19.25
CA TYR A 353 0.66 -3.28 19.39
C TYR A 353 -0.14 -4.57 19.44
N GLU A 354 -1.30 -4.50 20.10
CA GLU A 354 -2.23 -5.62 20.16
C GLU A 354 -2.97 -5.78 18.82
N ALA A 355 -2.91 -6.98 18.25
CA ALA A 355 -3.61 -7.34 17.03
C ALA A 355 -3.94 -8.83 16.99
N HIS A 356 -4.83 -9.19 16.07
CA HIS A 356 -5.11 -10.59 15.76
C HIS A 356 -4.18 -11.08 14.66
N PHE A 357 -3.49 -12.19 14.92
CA PHE A 357 -2.55 -12.79 13.99
C PHE A 357 -3.09 -14.11 13.42
N TYR A 358 -2.92 -14.29 12.11
CA TYR A 358 -3.04 -15.59 11.48
C TYR A 358 -1.65 -16.25 11.46
N VAL A 359 -1.53 -17.40 12.12
CA VAL A 359 -0.27 -18.15 12.20
C VAL A 359 -0.48 -19.52 11.55
N ARG A 360 0.23 -19.76 10.45
CA ARG A 360 0.28 -21.08 9.80
C ARG A 360 1.58 -21.78 10.15
N LEU A 361 1.48 -22.91 10.83
CA LEU A 361 2.62 -23.74 11.22
C LEU A 361 2.62 -25.05 10.44
N THR A 362 3.80 -25.47 10.00
CA THR A 362 4.04 -26.84 9.51
C THR A 362 4.71 -27.62 10.62
N ILE A 363 4.08 -28.69 11.09
CA ILE A 363 4.57 -29.47 12.23
C ILE A 363 4.46 -30.96 11.95
N THR A 364 5.38 -31.76 12.49
CA THR A 364 5.35 -33.22 12.37
C THR A 364 4.14 -33.79 13.11
N ASP A 365 3.39 -34.67 12.45
CA ASP A 365 2.22 -35.31 13.05
C ASP A 365 2.62 -36.22 14.24
N GLY A 366 2.00 -35.99 15.39
CA GLY A 366 2.35 -36.64 16.65
C GLY A 366 1.43 -36.26 17.81
N LEU A 367 1.45 -37.07 18.87
CA LEU A 367 0.68 -36.78 20.09
C LEU A 367 1.26 -35.58 20.84
N GLY A 368 0.39 -34.73 21.37
CA GLY A 368 0.78 -33.59 22.21
C GLY A 368 1.13 -32.30 21.47
N VAL A 369 1.07 -32.29 20.12
CA VAL A 369 1.33 -31.11 19.29
C VAL A 369 0.50 -29.90 19.71
N ILE A 370 -0.83 -30.05 19.80
CA ILE A 370 -1.72 -28.95 20.17
C ILE A 370 -1.43 -28.45 21.59
N ARG A 371 -1.16 -29.37 22.54
CA ARG A 371 -0.79 -29.01 23.91
C ARG A 371 0.48 -28.16 23.92
N TYR A 372 1.50 -28.56 23.15
CA TYR A 372 2.77 -27.84 23.09
C TYR A 372 2.61 -26.44 22.47
N VAL A 373 1.85 -26.32 21.37
CA VAL A 373 1.55 -25.02 20.75
C VAL A 373 0.75 -24.12 21.71
N GLY A 374 -0.25 -24.67 22.39
CA GLY A 374 -1.03 -23.94 23.39
C GLY A 374 -0.19 -23.45 24.56
N GLN A 375 0.70 -24.30 25.08
CA GLN A 375 1.62 -23.94 26.15
C GLN A 375 2.56 -22.80 25.72
N LEU A 376 3.17 -22.87 24.53
CA LEU A 376 4.04 -21.79 24.03
C LEU A 376 3.29 -20.47 23.84
N ALA A 377 2.04 -20.53 23.37
CA ALA A 377 1.20 -19.34 23.23
C ALA A 377 0.88 -18.71 24.60
N GLU A 378 0.50 -19.52 25.59
CA GLU A 378 0.25 -19.08 26.97
C GLU A 378 1.49 -18.45 27.60
N GLU A 379 2.65 -19.12 27.51
CA GLU A 379 3.94 -18.60 28.01
C GLU A 379 4.33 -17.27 27.33
N SER A 380 3.89 -17.06 26.09
CA SER A 380 4.10 -15.83 25.33
C SER A 380 3.01 -14.77 25.54
N GLY A 381 2.01 -15.03 26.40
CA GLY A 381 0.89 -14.12 26.64
C GLY A 381 -0.10 -14.01 25.47
N VAL A 382 -0.12 -14.97 24.55
CA VAL A 382 -0.97 -14.98 23.35
C VAL A 382 -2.18 -15.88 23.56
N SER A 383 -3.36 -15.28 23.54
CA SER A 383 -4.62 -16.04 23.53
C SER A 383 -4.91 -16.62 22.14
N ILE A 384 -5.27 -17.91 22.08
CA ILE A 384 -5.63 -18.58 20.82
C ILE A 384 -7.14 -18.56 20.65
N TYR A 385 -7.61 -17.83 19.63
CA TYR A 385 -9.02 -17.74 19.30
C TYR A 385 -9.58 -19.00 18.61
N SER A 386 -8.81 -19.59 17.69
CA SER A 386 -9.22 -20.77 16.92
C SER A 386 -8.01 -21.57 16.45
N ILE A 387 -8.16 -22.90 16.38
CA ILE A 387 -7.15 -23.82 15.85
C ILE A 387 -7.80 -24.69 14.78
N LEU A 388 -7.15 -24.76 13.62
CA LEU A 388 -7.50 -25.70 12.56
C LEU A 388 -6.26 -26.52 12.19
N GLN A 389 -6.33 -27.84 12.39
CA GLN A 389 -5.27 -28.77 12.00
C GLN A 389 -5.72 -29.59 10.79
N ARG A 390 -5.05 -29.39 9.64
CA ARG A 390 -5.22 -30.23 8.45
C ARG A 390 -3.95 -31.03 8.18
N ARG A 391 -4.11 -32.22 7.62
CA ARG A 391 -2.98 -32.95 7.03
C ARG A 391 -2.50 -32.16 5.81
N SER A 392 -1.19 -31.94 5.73
CA SER A 392 -0.59 -31.40 4.51
C SER A 392 -0.75 -32.41 3.37
N SER A 393 -1.28 -31.98 2.23
CA SER A 393 -1.31 -32.76 0.99
C SER A 393 0.08 -32.91 0.36
N THR A 394 1.07 -32.15 0.84
CA THR A 394 2.49 -32.30 0.49
C THR A 394 3.10 -33.48 1.23
N VAL A 395 2.52 -34.67 1.06
CA VAL A 395 3.28 -35.90 1.28
C VAL A 395 4.31 -35.91 0.16
N ARG A 396 5.56 -35.55 0.47
CA ARG A 396 6.68 -36.18 -0.26
C ARG A 396 6.44 -37.66 -0.06
N THR A 397 5.86 -38.31 -1.06
CA THR A 397 5.85 -39.76 -1.11
C THR A 397 7.31 -40.13 -1.05
N CYS A 398 7.75 -40.59 0.12
CA CYS A 398 8.93 -41.40 0.18
C CYS A 398 8.61 -42.53 -0.79
N SER A 399 9.28 -42.53 -1.94
CA SER A 399 9.11 -43.59 -2.93
C SER A 399 9.21 -44.89 -2.16
N SER A 400 8.19 -45.73 -2.31
CA SER A 400 8.01 -46.97 -1.56
C SER A 400 9.04 -48.05 -1.95
N SER A 401 10.25 -47.65 -2.37
CA SER A 401 11.38 -48.53 -2.68
C SER A 401 12.38 -48.67 -1.53
N SER A 402 12.16 -48.02 -0.37
CA SER A 402 13.06 -48.16 0.78
C SER A 402 12.33 -48.14 2.13
N LEU A 403 11.35 -49.03 2.31
CA LEU A 403 10.99 -49.47 3.67
C LEU A 403 12.07 -50.43 4.17
N PRO A 404 12.81 -50.14 5.25
CA PRO A 404 13.52 -51.21 5.95
C PRO A 404 12.43 -52.12 6.52
N ARG A 405 12.46 -53.39 6.11
CA ARG A 405 11.57 -54.44 6.63
C ARG A 405 11.51 -54.31 8.16
N LEU A 406 10.33 -53.96 8.68
CA LEU A 406 10.01 -54.03 10.10
C LEU A 406 10.36 -55.43 10.59
N ARG A 407 11.50 -55.56 11.28
CA ARG A 407 11.82 -56.78 12.04
C ARG A 407 10.80 -56.87 13.16
N CYS A 408 9.93 -57.88 13.07
CA CYS A 408 9.09 -58.29 14.19
C CYS A 408 9.94 -58.45 15.45
N CYS A 409 9.48 -57.86 16.55
CA CYS A 409 10.06 -58.07 17.87
C CYS A 409 10.16 -59.58 18.19
N PRO A 410 11.26 -60.08 18.77
CA PRO A 410 11.45 -61.52 19.06
C PRO A 410 10.36 -62.13 19.94
N ARG A 411 9.60 -61.32 20.70
CA ARG A 411 8.46 -61.78 21.50
C ARG A 411 7.22 -62.11 20.67
N CYS A 412 7.00 -61.46 19.52
CA CYS A 412 5.86 -61.76 18.63
C CYS A 412 6.05 -63.08 17.87
N ALA A 413 7.30 -63.47 17.60
CA ALA A 413 7.63 -64.71 16.88
C ALA A 413 7.38 -66.00 17.70
N ARG A 414 7.21 -65.91 19.02
CA ARG A 414 6.86 -67.07 19.88
C ARG A 414 5.36 -67.33 19.97
N CYS A 415 4.49 -66.32 19.83
CA CYS A 415 3.04 -66.53 19.84
C CYS A 415 2.52 -67.22 18.58
N ALA A 416 3.19 -67.06 17.43
CA ALA A 416 2.74 -67.62 16.16
C ALA A 416 3.01 -69.12 15.97
N ARG A 417 3.82 -69.77 16.84
CA ARG A 417 4.20 -71.19 16.66
C ARG A 417 3.33 -72.19 17.41
N ASN A 418 2.55 -71.79 18.42
CA ASN A 418 1.92 -72.75 19.35
C ASN A 418 0.38 -72.78 19.37
N SER A 419 -0.35 -72.12 18.46
CA SER A 419 -1.81 -72.30 18.35
C SER A 419 -2.37 -71.82 17.01
N PRO A 420 -2.93 -72.71 16.16
CA PRO A 420 -3.58 -72.32 14.89
C PRO A 420 -4.94 -71.63 15.06
N HIS A 421 -5.45 -71.50 16.29
CA HIS A 421 -6.78 -70.96 16.58
C HIS A 421 -6.72 -69.84 17.62
N CYS A 422 -6.18 -68.68 17.22
CA CYS A 422 -6.34 -67.44 17.98
C CYS A 422 -7.29 -66.49 17.22
N PRO A 423 -8.48 -66.17 17.75
CA PRO A 423 -9.49 -65.36 17.03
C PRO A 423 -9.08 -63.90 16.79
N SER A 424 -7.99 -63.42 17.42
CA SER A 424 -7.58 -62.02 17.41
C SER A 424 -6.78 -61.59 16.17
N CYS A 425 -6.32 -62.52 15.32
CA CYS A 425 -5.58 -62.16 14.10
C CYS A 425 -6.46 -61.67 12.93
N ARG A 426 -7.80 -61.76 13.02
CA ARG A 426 -8.72 -61.29 11.96
C ARG A 426 -9.22 -59.85 12.13
N ARG A 427 -8.83 -59.14 13.20
CA ARG A 427 -9.18 -57.73 13.37
C ARG A 427 -7.90 -56.94 13.63
N ASN A 428 -7.56 -56.04 12.71
CA ASN A 428 -6.45 -55.08 12.78
C ASN A 428 -6.58 -54.13 14.00
N ARG A 429 -6.46 -54.65 15.22
CA ARG A 429 -6.35 -53.86 16.45
C ARG A 429 -5.40 -54.57 17.41
N CYS A 430 -4.11 -54.25 17.32
CA CYS A 430 -3.18 -54.43 18.44
C CYS A 430 -2.74 -53.05 18.91
N THR A 431 -3.31 -52.59 20.02
CA THR A 431 -2.79 -51.47 20.81
C THR A 431 -1.96 -52.05 21.95
N CYS A 432 -0.63 -52.10 21.79
CA CYS A 432 0.24 -52.50 22.89
C CYS A 432 0.64 -51.25 23.69
N ARG A 433 -0.08 -50.99 24.78
CA ARG A 433 0.22 -49.97 25.80
C ARG A 433 1.40 -50.43 26.67
N SER A 434 2.63 -50.44 26.16
CA SER A 434 3.85 -50.46 27.00
C SER A 434 5.10 -50.57 26.14
N CYS A 435 5.62 -49.45 25.65
CA CYS A 435 7.03 -49.35 25.27
C CYS A 435 7.47 -47.89 25.45
N LYS A 436 8.10 -47.59 26.59
CA LYS A 436 9.03 -46.46 26.68
C LYS A 436 10.21 -46.80 25.78
N CYS A 437 10.37 -46.08 24.68
CA CYS A 437 11.63 -46.04 23.95
C CYS A 437 12.28 -44.70 24.24
N ASP A 438 13.23 -44.70 25.17
CA ASP A 438 14.33 -43.74 25.16
C ASP A 438 15.08 -43.82 23.83
N ARG A 439 15.54 -42.66 23.33
CA ARG A 439 16.84 -42.41 22.64
C ARG A 439 16.79 -41.02 21.96
N LYS A 440 17.71 -40.12 22.32
CA LYS A 440 19.08 -39.93 21.79
C LYS A 440 19.08 -39.37 20.38
#